data_AF-A0ABD3HS02-F1
#
_entry.id   AF-A0ABD3HS02-F1
#
_cell.length_a   1.000
_cell.length_b   1.000
_cell.length_c   1.000
_cell.angle_alpha   90.00
_cell.angle_beta   90.00
_cell.angle_gamma   90.00
#
_symmetry.space_group_name_H-M   'P 1'
#
loop_
_entity.id
_entity.type
_entity.pdbx_description
1 polymer ?
#
loop_
_entity_poly.entity_id
_entity_poly.type
_entity_poly.pdbx_seq_one_letter_code
_entity_poly.pdbx_strand_id
1 'polypeptide(L)'
;MGLLFTNTKKARTVLLNGATRKGERLVPPASYELVLRAAYPNESAKTKATGRFVAVYPLIKEIALAGTFRTKATKPVAQQLPPLSLAGAADAVIAISSEACGNFVWCLAQNTKCYKQWEKLHLENLKGSIRILNHLNNEWKETSARLAPLDDLKKTLQALSSKHHNGLESVQGDAILESQLKAADHVCKALLRNTSRLPSCTKAVPTLAAIGCLGYGFYLISPSVNPWNWDGKLLFSKTHSFI
;
A
#
# COMPACT_ATOMS: atom_id res chain seq x y z
N MET A 1 -32.86 -21.30 2.57
CA MET A 1 -31.62 -20.50 2.49
C MET A 1 -30.63 -21.34 1.71
N GLY A 2 -30.56 -21.20 0.38
CA GLY A 2 -29.92 -22.18 -0.50
C GLY A 2 -29.14 -21.52 -1.62
N LEU A 3 -27.83 -21.80 -1.62
CA LEU A 3 -26.94 -21.93 -2.78
C LEU A 3 -26.82 -20.72 -3.72
N LEU A 4 -25.93 -19.78 -3.40
CA LEU A 4 -25.35 -18.91 -4.43
C LEU A 4 -24.25 -19.63 -5.25
N PHE A 5 -23.65 -20.73 -4.74
CA PHE A 5 -22.75 -21.59 -5.52
C PHE A 5 -22.74 -23.02 -4.92
N THR A 6 -23.18 -24.03 -5.68
CA THR A 6 -23.09 -25.45 -5.30
C THR A 6 -21.64 -25.97 -5.28
N ASN A 7 -20.71 -25.26 -5.94
CA ASN A 7 -19.27 -25.49 -5.85
C ASN A 7 -18.52 -24.14 -5.88
N THR A 8 -18.43 -23.50 -4.70
CA THR A 8 -17.82 -22.17 -4.52
C THR A 8 -16.36 -22.12 -4.97
N LYS A 9 -15.57 -23.17 -4.72
CA LYS A 9 -14.15 -23.21 -5.09
C LYS A 9 -13.95 -23.19 -6.60
N LYS A 10 -14.67 -24.05 -7.34
CA LYS A 10 -14.57 -24.11 -8.80
C LYS A 10 -15.09 -22.83 -9.44
N ALA A 11 -16.22 -22.31 -8.96
CA ALA A 11 -16.77 -21.04 -9.46
C ALA A 11 -15.81 -19.87 -9.23
N ARG A 12 -15.20 -19.77 -8.04
CA ARG A 12 -14.20 -18.75 -7.73
C ARG A 12 -13.01 -18.79 -8.69
N THR A 13 -12.41 -19.96 -8.93
CA THR A 13 -11.29 -20.08 -9.88
C THR A 13 -11.68 -19.65 -11.29
N VAL A 14 -12.86 -20.05 -11.76
CA VAL A 14 -13.37 -19.64 -13.09
C VAL A 14 -13.58 -18.13 -13.18
N LEU A 15 -14.15 -17.52 -12.14
CA LEU A 15 -14.38 -16.07 -12.09
C LEU A 15 -13.07 -15.28 -12.02
N LEU A 16 -12.09 -15.73 -11.24
CA LEU A 16 -10.78 -15.08 -11.14
C LEU A 16 -9.98 -15.19 -12.44
N ASN A 17 -9.99 -16.37 -13.07
CA ASN A 17 -9.36 -16.55 -14.39
C ASN A 17 -10.07 -15.74 -15.48
N GLY A 18 -11.38 -15.51 -15.32
CA GLY A 18 -12.19 -14.70 -16.20
C GLY A 18 -12.33 -13.23 -15.81
N ALA A 19 -11.60 -12.75 -14.79
CA ALA A 19 -11.79 -11.41 -14.23
C ALA A 19 -11.49 -10.30 -15.23
N THR A 20 -10.66 -10.58 -16.23
CA THR A 20 -10.44 -9.71 -17.40
C THR A 20 -10.54 -10.54 -18.67
N ARG A 21 -11.40 -10.14 -19.61
CA ARG A 21 -11.54 -10.77 -20.93
C ARG A 21 -11.49 -9.69 -22.01
N LYS A 22 -10.61 -9.85 -22.99
CA LYS A 22 -10.43 -8.89 -24.10
C LYS A 22 -10.22 -7.43 -23.65
N GLY A 23 -9.60 -7.21 -22.49
CA GLY A 23 -9.36 -5.88 -21.92
C GLY A 23 -10.49 -5.33 -21.05
N GLU A 24 -11.65 -5.98 -21.03
CA GLU A 24 -12.78 -5.60 -20.17
C GLU A 24 -12.79 -6.38 -18.86
N ARG A 25 -13.23 -5.70 -17.80
CA ARG A 25 -13.33 -6.27 -16.45
C ARG A 25 -14.69 -6.89 -16.24
N LEU A 26 -14.72 -8.09 -15.65
CA LEU A 26 -15.97 -8.72 -15.23
C LEU A 26 -16.73 -7.86 -14.21
N VAL A 27 -16.00 -7.17 -13.34
CA VAL A 27 -16.55 -6.19 -12.40
C VAL A 27 -15.89 -4.83 -12.66
N PRO A 28 -16.58 -3.90 -13.33
CA PRO A 28 -16.09 -2.53 -13.51
C PRO A 28 -15.94 -1.79 -12.17
N PRO A 29 -15.04 -0.79 -12.06
CA PRO A 29 -14.81 -0.03 -10.82
C PRO A 29 -16.07 0.60 -10.23
N ALA A 30 -16.94 1.16 -11.06
CA ALA A 30 -18.21 1.75 -10.61
C ALA A 30 -19.17 0.70 -10.03
N SER A 31 -19.27 -0.48 -10.64
CA SER A 31 -20.10 -1.57 -10.13
C SER A 31 -19.54 -2.13 -8.83
N TYR A 32 -18.22 -2.25 -8.71
CA TYR A 32 -17.55 -2.63 -7.47
C TYR A 32 -17.91 -1.66 -6.32
N GLU A 33 -17.84 -0.36 -6.58
CA GLU A 33 -18.20 0.68 -5.60
C GLU A 33 -19.67 0.60 -5.17
N LEU A 34 -20.59 0.30 -6.11
CA LEU A 34 -22.00 0.09 -5.77
C LEU A 34 -22.21 -1.12 -4.86
N VAL A 35 -21.47 -2.22 -5.10
CA VAL A 35 -21.52 -3.41 -4.24
C VAL A 35 -20.95 -3.10 -2.86
N LEU A 36 -19.89 -2.30 -2.75
CA LEU A 36 -19.37 -1.82 -1.47
C LEU A 36 -20.44 -1.05 -0.68
N ARG A 37 -21.11 -0.08 -1.31
CA ARG A 37 -22.19 0.69 -0.65
C ARG A 37 -23.39 -0.18 -0.28
N ALA A 38 -23.73 -1.17 -1.09
CA ALA A 38 -24.82 -2.11 -0.79
C ALA A 38 -24.49 -3.08 0.35
N ALA A 39 -23.20 -3.42 0.53
CA ALA A 39 -22.72 -4.26 1.62
C ALA A 39 -22.66 -3.48 2.95
N TYR A 40 -22.33 -2.19 2.91
CA TYR A 40 -22.18 -1.36 4.11
C TYR A 40 -23.04 -0.09 4.07
N PRO A 41 -24.37 -0.19 3.92
CA PRO A 41 -25.24 0.98 3.92
C PRO A 41 -25.31 1.60 5.33
N ASN A 42 -25.82 2.83 5.40
CA ASN A 42 -26.23 3.45 6.66
C ASN A 42 -27.20 2.54 7.42
N GLU A 43 -27.19 2.59 8.76
CA GLU A 43 -28.06 1.78 9.62
C GLU A 43 -29.55 1.87 9.22
N SER A 44 -30.03 3.07 8.89
CA SER A 44 -31.42 3.30 8.44
C SER A 44 -31.76 2.69 7.09
N ALA A 45 -30.76 2.39 6.25
CA ALA A 45 -30.92 1.80 4.92
C ALA A 45 -30.64 0.29 4.90
N LYS A 46 -30.36 -0.33 6.06
CA LYS A 46 -30.16 -1.77 6.14
C LYS A 46 -31.46 -2.51 5.84
N THR A 47 -31.36 -3.50 4.97
CA THR A 47 -32.48 -4.38 4.62
C THR A 47 -32.07 -5.84 4.78
N LYS A 48 -33.02 -6.76 4.69
CA LYS A 48 -32.74 -8.21 4.64
C LYS A 48 -31.78 -8.58 3.49
N ALA A 49 -31.69 -7.77 2.44
CA ALA A 49 -30.78 -7.99 1.32
C ALA A 49 -29.32 -7.60 1.65
N THR A 50 -29.07 -6.70 2.61
CA THR A 50 -27.72 -6.28 3.00
C THR A 50 -26.84 -7.46 3.38
N GLY A 51 -27.37 -8.44 4.13
CA GLY A 51 -26.62 -9.65 4.50
C GLY A 51 -26.12 -10.46 3.28
N ARG A 52 -26.85 -10.42 2.15
CA ARG A 52 -26.40 -11.07 0.90
C ARG A 52 -25.24 -10.33 0.27
N PHE A 53 -25.27 -8.99 0.29
CA PHE A 53 -24.16 -8.18 -0.21
C PHE A 53 -22.91 -8.33 0.65
N VAL A 54 -23.05 -8.33 1.98
CA VAL A 54 -21.93 -8.62 2.90
C VAL A 54 -21.29 -9.98 2.60
N ALA A 55 -22.10 -11.02 2.37
CA ALA A 55 -21.59 -12.36 2.08
C ALA A 55 -20.85 -12.45 0.73
N VAL A 56 -21.27 -11.68 -0.27
CA VAL A 56 -20.72 -11.74 -1.64
C VAL A 56 -19.59 -10.73 -1.86
N TYR A 57 -19.56 -9.64 -1.09
CA TYR A 57 -18.60 -8.53 -1.25
C TYR A 57 -17.12 -8.98 -1.30
N PRO A 58 -16.61 -9.86 -0.41
CA PRO A 58 -15.22 -10.29 -0.46
C PRO A 58 -14.81 -10.93 -1.79
N LEU A 59 -15.70 -11.75 -2.37
CA LEU A 59 -15.46 -12.38 -3.67
C LEU A 59 -15.50 -11.34 -4.80
N ILE A 60 -16.43 -10.40 -4.76
CA ILE A 60 -16.54 -9.33 -5.76
C ILE A 60 -15.32 -8.41 -5.71
N LYS A 61 -14.84 -8.05 -4.50
CA LYS A 61 -13.59 -7.29 -4.31
C LYS A 61 -12.42 -8.02 -4.92
N GLU A 62 -12.28 -9.31 -4.64
CA GLU A 62 -11.20 -10.13 -5.18
C GLU A 62 -11.23 -10.17 -6.72
N ILE A 63 -12.40 -10.34 -7.33
CA ILE A 63 -12.57 -10.33 -8.79
C ILE A 63 -12.30 -8.94 -9.37
N ALA A 64 -12.83 -7.89 -8.75
CA ALA A 64 -12.68 -6.50 -9.20
C ALA A 64 -11.21 -6.06 -9.21
N LEU A 65 -10.45 -6.48 -8.19
CA LEU A 65 -9.03 -6.16 -8.02
C LEU A 65 -8.09 -7.26 -8.52
N ALA A 66 -8.62 -8.32 -9.16
CA ALA A 66 -7.84 -9.44 -9.66
C ALA A 66 -6.81 -9.01 -10.71
N GLY A 67 -5.76 -9.80 -10.82
CA GLY A 67 -4.72 -9.64 -11.82
C GLY A 67 -3.33 -9.59 -11.19
N THR A 68 -2.33 -9.82 -12.04
CA THR A 68 -0.93 -9.76 -11.65
C THR A 68 -0.52 -8.31 -11.37
N PHE A 69 0.27 -8.14 -10.31
CA PHE A 69 0.73 -6.84 -9.83
C PHE A 69 1.42 -6.03 -10.94
N ARG A 70 1.08 -4.74 -11.07
CA ARG A 70 1.68 -3.78 -12.02
C ARG A 70 1.62 -4.17 -13.51
N THR A 71 0.66 -5.01 -13.90
CA THR A 71 0.51 -5.42 -15.30
C THR A 71 -0.42 -4.53 -16.12
N LYS A 72 -0.39 -4.68 -17.45
CA LYS A 72 -1.30 -3.96 -18.36
C LYS A 72 -2.78 -4.19 -18.02
N ALA A 73 -3.13 -5.34 -17.44
CA ALA A 73 -4.51 -5.68 -17.08
C ALA A 73 -5.02 -4.96 -15.81
N THR A 74 -4.14 -4.60 -14.87
CA THR A 74 -4.52 -3.92 -13.61
C THR A 74 -4.43 -2.39 -13.70
N LYS A 75 -3.61 -1.87 -14.63
CA LYS A 75 -3.43 -0.42 -14.83
C LYS A 75 -4.73 0.36 -15.08
N PRO A 76 -5.67 -0.06 -15.96
CA PRO A 76 -6.90 0.69 -16.20
C PRO A 76 -7.77 0.83 -14.95
N VAL A 77 -7.94 -0.26 -14.19
CA VAL A 77 -8.70 -0.25 -12.93
C VAL A 77 -8.03 0.65 -11.90
N ALA A 78 -6.71 0.55 -11.76
CA ALA A 78 -5.96 1.41 -10.85
C ALA A 78 -6.10 2.91 -11.20
N GLN A 79 -6.36 3.28 -12.45
CA GLN A 79 -6.57 4.69 -12.85
C GLN A 79 -8.02 5.18 -12.70
N GLN A 80 -8.99 4.27 -12.79
CA GLN A 80 -10.41 4.62 -12.70
C GLN A 80 -10.94 4.61 -11.26
N LEU A 81 -10.35 3.81 -10.38
CA LEU A 81 -10.79 3.64 -9.01
C LEU A 81 -10.40 4.79 -8.04
N PRO A 82 -9.28 5.54 -8.20
CA PRO A 82 -8.87 6.56 -7.23
C PRO A 82 -9.91 7.66 -6.94
N PRO A 83 -10.64 8.22 -7.92
CA PRO A 83 -11.70 9.20 -7.64
C PRO A 83 -12.85 8.60 -6.80
N LEU A 84 -13.24 7.35 -7.09
CA LEU A 84 -14.28 6.63 -6.34
C LEU A 84 -13.81 6.38 -4.91
N SER A 85 -12.57 5.92 -4.74
CA SER A 85 -11.97 5.69 -3.42
C SER A 85 -11.78 6.98 -2.62
N LEU A 86 -11.48 8.12 -3.25
CA LEU A 86 -11.44 9.42 -2.58
C LEU A 86 -12.82 9.82 -2.03
N ALA A 87 -13.86 9.67 -2.86
CA ALA A 87 -15.24 9.93 -2.45
C ALA A 87 -15.68 8.97 -1.32
N GLY A 88 -15.40 7.66 -1.45
CA GLY A 88 -15.69 6.67 -0.42
C GLY A 88 -14.92 6.90 0.87
N ALA A 89 -13.67 7.37 0.81
CA ALA A 89 -12.87 7.69 1.99
C ALA A 89 -13.46 8.87 2.79
N ALA A 90 -14.14 9.80 2.11
CA ALA A 90 -14.84 10.92 2.72
C ALA A 90 -16.21 10.55 3.35
N ASP A 91 -16.68 9.33 3.14
CA ASP A 91 -17.96 8.82 3.64
C ASP A 91 -18.01 8.81 5.18
N ALA A 92 -19.21 8.98 5.73
CA ALA A 92 -19.45 8.94 7.18
C ALA A 92 -19.47 7.49 7.70
N VAL A 93 -19.80 6.51 6.86
CA VAL A 93 -19.77 5.10 7.24
C VAL A 93 -18.33 4.62 7.33
N ILE A 94 -17.92 4.24 8.55
CA ILE A 94 -16.55 3.82 8.85
C ILE A 94 -16.11 2.65 7.96
N ALA A 95 -16.99 1.67 7.70
CA ALA A 95 -16.69 0.52 6.87
C ALA A 95 -16.42 0.91 5.40
N ILE A 96 -17.25 1.76 4.80
CA ILE A 96 -17.04 2.27 3.44
C ILE A 96 -15.72 3.04 3.37
N SER A 97 -15.51 3.94 4.33
CA SER A 97 -14.34 4.80 4.39
C SER A 97 -13.03 4.01 4.52
N SER A 98 -13.01 3.00 5.40
CA SER A 98 -11.86 2.11 5.58
C SER A 98 -11.56 1.28 4.32
N GLU A 99 -12.59 0.70 3.71
CA GLU A 99 -12.46 -0.06 2.46
C GLU A 99 -11.95 0.80 1.30
N ALA A 100 -12.48 2.02 1.18
CA ALA A 100 -12.06 2.97 0.16
C ALA A 100 -10.58 3.40 0.33
N CYS A 101 -10.12 3.61 1.57
CA CYS A 101 -8.70 3.85 1.84
C CYS A 101 -7.82 2.68 1.39
N GLY A 102 -8.20 1.43 1.73
CA GLY A 102 -7.46 0.23 1.30
C GLY A 102 -7.42 0.08 -0.23
N ASN A 103 -8.54 0.36 -0.90
CA ASN A 103 -8.62 0.39 -2.36
C ASN A 103 -7.70 1.46 -2.96
N PHE A 104 -7.63 2.65 -2.35
CA PHE A 104 -6.75 3.71 -2.80
C PHE A 104 -5.27 3.34 -2.69
N VAL A 105 -4.86 2.74 -1.57
CA VAL A 105 -3.49 2.22 -1.38
C VAL A 105 -3.18 1.15 -2.42
N TRP A 106 -4.14 0.26 -2.72
CA TRP A 106 -4.00 -0.71 -3.80
C TRP A 106 -3.76 0.01 -5.14
N CYS A 107 -4.51 1.05 -5.50
CA CYS A 107 -4.29 1.81 -6.74
C CYS A 107 -2.87 2.39 -6.84
N LEU A 108 -2.39 3.03 -5.77
CA LEU A 108 -1.03 3.58 -5.69
C LEU A 108 0.04 2.50 -5.91
N ALA A 109 -0.17 1.30 -5.35
CA ALA A 109 0.76 0.19 -5.51
C ALA A 109 0.79 -0.38 -6.94
N GLN A 110 -0.34 -0.31 -7.67
CA GLN A 110 -0.46 -0.86 -9.02
C GLN A 110 0.05 0.09 -10.11
N ASN A 111 -0.08 1.41 -9.94
CA ASN A 111 0.19 2.36 -11.01
C ASN A 111 0.69 3.70 -10.49
N THR A 112 1.89 4.09 -10.93
CA THR A 112 2.52 5.35 -10.54
C THR A 112 1.74 6.59 -10.99
N LYS A 113 0.89 6.48 -12.03
CA LYS A 113 0.00 7.57 -12.46
C LYS A 113 -1.06 7.93 -11.40
N CYS A 114 -1.39 7.02 -10.49
CA CYS A 114 -2.34 7.28 -9.41
C CYS A 114 -1.83 8.33 -8.43
N TYR A 115 -0.51 8.45 -8.25
CA TYR A 115 0.10 9.51 -7.45
C TYR A 115 -0.16 10.90 -8.06
N LYS A 116 0.02 11.05 -9.37
CA LYS A 116 -0.30 12.29 -10.09
C LYS A 116 -1.79 12.62 -10.11
N GLN A 117 -2.63 11.59 -10.19
CA GLN A 117 -4.08 11.76 -10.07
C GLN A 117 -4.47 12.22 -8.67
N TRP A 118 -3.83 11.67 -7.62
CA TRP A 118 -4.03 12.12 -6.26
C TRP A 118 -3.64 13.57 -6.08
N GLU A 119 -2.44 13.96 -6.55
CA GLU A 119 -1.99 15.37 -6.52
C GLU A 119 -3.03 16.30 -7.15
N LYS A 120 -3.60 15.93 -8.31
CA LYS A 120 -4.63 16.73 -8.99
C LYS A 120 -5.91 16.87 -8.16
N LEU A 121 -6.46 15.75 -7.67
CA LEU A 121 -7.76 15.69 -7.01
C LEU A 121 -7.72 16.03 -5.51
N HIS A 122 -6.53 16.23 -4.94
CA HIS A 122 -6.31 16.29 -3.50
C HIS A 122 -7.11 17.38 -2.80
N LEU A 123 -7.05 18.63 -3.28
CA LEU A 123 -7.74 19.76 -2.66
C LEU A 123 -9.27 19.67 -2.88
N GLU A 124 -9.70 19.22 -4.05
CA GLU A 124 -11.13 18.99 -4.38
C GLU A 124 -11.76 17.89 -3.49
N ASN A 125 -10.93 16.96 -2.99
CA ASN A 125 -11.36 15.82 -2.16
C ASN A 125 -10.65 15.82 -0.81
N LEU A 126 -10.41 16.99 -0.21
CA LEU A 126 -9.53 17.16 0.95
C LEU A 126 -9.89 16.23 2.13
N LYS A 127 -11.18 16.09 2.45
CA LYS A 127 -11.66 15.20 3.52
C LYS A 127 -11.26 13.73 3.27
N GLY A 128 -11.47 13.23 2.06
CA GLY A 128 -11.09 11.87 1.66
C GLY A 128 -9.58 11.69 1.63
N SER A 129 -8.85 12.68 1.11
CA SER A 129 -7.39 12.69 1.11
C SER A 129 -6.79 12.67 2.53
N ILE A 130 -7.33 13.44 3.47
CA ILE A 130 -6.92 13.41 4.88
C ILE A 130 -7.13 12.02 5.48
N ARG A 131 -8.26 11.38 5.16
CA ARG A 131 -8.56 10.02 5.61
C ARG A 131 -7.52 9.02 5.09
N ILE A 132 -7.16 9.13 3.81
CA ILE A 132 -6.12 8.31 3.16
C ILE A 132 -4.74 8.56 3.78
N LEU A 133 -4.36 9.82 4.01
CA LEU A 133 -3.10 10.17 4.68
C LEU A 133 -3.02 9.55 6.08
N ASN A 134 -4.10 9.64 6.86
CA ASN A 134 -4.18 9.03 8.17
C ASN A 134 -4.10 7.50 8.11
N HIS A 135 -4.78 6.87 7.15
CA HIS A 135 -4.70 5.42 6.94
C HIS A 135 -3.28 4.98 6.59
N LEU A 136 -2.60 5.67 5.67
CA LEU A 136 -1.18 5.43 5.37
C LEU A 136 -0.29 5.54 6.61
N ASN A 137 -0.53 6.55 7.45
CA ASN A 137 0.28 6.79 8.64
C ASN A 137 0.02 5.75 9.74
N ASN A 138 -1.24 5.41 9.97
CA ASN A 138 -1.65 4.45 11.00
C ASN A 138 -1.23 3.01 10.64
N GLU A 139 -1.32 2.65 9.36
CA GLU A 139 -0.97 1.32 8.83
C GLU A 139 0.40 1.33 8.13
N TRP A 140 1.31 2.21 8.56
CA TRP A 140 2.57 2.48 7.85
C TRP A 140 3.38 1.21 7.54
N LYS A 141 3.46 0.25 8.47
CA LYS A 141 4.23 -0.99 8.26
C LYS A 141 3.71 -1.80 7.08
N GLU A 142 2.38 -1.92 6.94
CA GLU A 142 1.77 -2.68 5.85
C GLU A 142 1.77 -1.88 4.55
N THR A 143 1.34 -0.62 4.63
CA THR A 143 1.21 0.24 3.44
C THR A 143 2.56 0.56 2.82
N SER A 144 3.61 0.81 3.61
CA SER A 144 4.96 1.06 3.07
C SER A 144 5.55 -0.15 2.36
N ALA A 145 5.34 -1.36 2.89
CA ALA A 145 5.78 -2.59 2.23
C ALA A 145 5.09 -2.78 0.87
N ARG A 146 3.80 -2.45 0.78
CA ARG A 146 3.00 -2.55 -0.45
C ARG A 146 3.37 -1.48 -1.48
N LEU A 147 3.72 -0.28 -1.02
CA LEU A 147 4.01 0.87 -1.87
C LEU A 147 5.46 0.95 -2.32
N ALA A 148 6.35 0.11 -1.79
CA ALA A 148 7.76 0.10 -2.15
C ALA A 148 7.98 -0.03 -3.69
N PRO A 149 8.97 0.67 -4.26
CA PRO A 149 9.81 1.70 -3.65
C PRO A 149 9.04 3.01 -3.35
N LEU A 150 9.43 3.74 -2.30
CA LEU A 150 8.66 4.86 -1.74
C LEU A 150 8.89 6.22 -2.43
N ASP A 151 9.67 6.28 -3.51
CA ASP A 151 10.06 7.53 -4.17
C ASP A 151 8.86 8.33 -4.69
N ASP A 152 7.90 7.65 -5.33
CA ASP A 152 6.69 8.30 -5.84
C ASP A 152 5.82 8.83 -4.70
N LEU A 153 5.69 8.06 -3.61
CA LEU A 153 4.99 8.51 -2.42
C LEU A 153 5.66 9.74 -1.81
N LYS A 154 6.99 9.74 -1.68
CA LYS A 154 7.75 10.89 -1.15
C LYS A 154 7.52 12.15 -2.00
N LYS A 155 7.63 12.03 -3.33
CA LYS A 155 7.39 13.14 -4.26
C LYS A 155 5.97 13.68 -4.15
N THR A 156 4.98 12.80 -4.06
CA THR A 156 3.59 13.21 -3.89
C THR A 156 3.36 13.89 -2.55
N LEU A 157 3.85 13.34 -1.44
CA LEU A 157 3.72 13.98 -0.12
C LEU A 157 4.33 15.39 -0.10
N GLN A 158 5.49 15.60 -0.74
CA GLN A 158 6.08 16.92 -0.91
C GLN A 158 5.14 17.86 -1.70
N ALA A 159 4.61 17.40 -2.83
CA ALA A 159 3.67 18.19 -3.64
C ALA A 159 2.37 18.51 -2.87
N LEU A 160 1.85 17.58 -2.07
CA LEU A 160 0.68 17.80 -1.23
C LEU A 160 0.95 18.84 -0.14
N SER A 161 2.08 18.75 0.56
CA SER A 161 2.48 19.77 1.55
C SER A 161 2.64 21.16 0.93
N SER A 162 3.23 21.27 -0.26
CA SER A 162 3.28 22.57 -0.97
C SER A 162 1.89 23.10 -1.29
N LYS A 163 0.94 22.24 -1.72
CA LYS A 163 -0.46 22.65 -1.94
C LYS A 163 -1.14 23.09 -0.65
N HIS A 164 -0.84 22.48 0.49
CA HIS A 164 -1.38 22.90 1.78
C HIS A 164 -0.88 24.28 2.17
N HIS A 165 0.41 24.56 1.97
CA HIS A 165 0.99 25.88 2.25
C HIS A 165 0.34 26.98 1.39
N ASN A 166 0.29 26.79 0.07
CA ASN A 166 -0.35 27.74 -0.84
C ASN A 166 -1.85 27.89 -0.57
N GLY A 167 -2.51 26.79 -0.17
CA GLY A 167 -3.90 26.79 0.28
C GLY A 167 -4.08 27.68 1.51
N LEU A 168 -3.21 27.56 2.51
CA LEU A 168 -3.30 28.37 3.73
C LEU A 168 -3.09 29.86 3.46
N GLU A 169 -2.21 30.24 2.53
CA GLU A 169 -2.01 31.64 2.14
C GLU A 169 -3.24 32.24 1.45
N SER A 170 -4.07 31.40 0.81
CA SER A 170 -5.28 31.83 0.09
C SER A 170 -6.58 31.68 0.90
N VAL A 171 -6.52 31.05 2.08
CA VAL A 171 -7.69 30.84 2.95
C VAL A 171 -7.98 32.10 3.74
N GLN A 172 -8.96 32.88 3.26
CA GLN A 172 -9.47 34.04 3.98
C GLN A 172 -10.82 33.69 4.63
N GLY A 173 -10.84 33.53 5.95
CA GLY A 173 -12.07 33.42 6.75
C GLY A 173 -12.70 32.02 6.85
N ASP A 174 -12.15 30.98 6.20
CA ASP A 174 -12.64 29.60 6.34
C ASP A 174 -11.81 28.81 7.35
N ALA A 175 -12.20 28.91 8.63
CA ALA A 175 -11.54 28.21 9.73
C ALA A 175 -11.59 26.67 9.59
N ILE A 176 -12.62 26.13 8.93
CA ILE A 176 -12.77 24.68 8.72
C ILE A 176 -11.72 24.23 7.71
N LEU A 177 -11.64 24.89 6.56
CA LEU A 177 -10.65 24.59 5.53
C LEU A 177 -9.23 24.78 6.06
N GLU A 178 -8.96 25.86 6.79
CA GLU A 178 -7.67 26.11 7.43
C GLU A 178 -7.27 24.95 8.36
N SER A 179 -8.20 24.49 9.21
CA SER A 179 -7.96 23.37 10.13
C SER A 179 -7.69 22.06 9.38
N GLN A 180 -8.40 21.81 8.28
CA GLN A 180 -8.21 20.63 7.45
C GLN A 180 -6.85 20.63 6.75
N LEU A 181 -6.44 21.78 6.19
CA LEU A 181 -5.13 21.93 5.55
C LEU A 181 -3.99 21.72 6.55
N LYS A 182 -4.10 22.30 7.76
CA LYS A 182 -3.12 22.09 8.85
C LYS A 182 -3.03 20.63 9.28
N ALA A 183 -4.17 19.97 9.48
CA ALA A 183 -4.22 18.55 9.84
C ALA A 183 -3.59 17.68 8.75
N ALA A 184 -3.89 17.97 7.49
CA ALA A 184 -3.33 17.25 6.36
C ALA A 184 -1.80 17.43 6.25
N ASP A 185 -1.29 18.66 6.38
CA ASP A 185 0.15 18.94 6.32
C ASP A 185 0.91 18.28 7.48
N HIS A 186 0.33 18.27 8.68
CA HIS A 186 0.91 17.57 9.83
C HIS A 186 1.12 16.07 9.52
N VAL A 187 0.12 15.40 8.94
CA VAL A 187 0.24 13.98 8.58
C VAL A 187 1.23 13.77 7.42
N CYS A 188 1.25 14.66 6.42
CA CYS A 188 2.25 14.63 5.34
C CYS A 188 3.68 14.68 5.89
N LYS A 189 3.97 15.60 6.82
CA LYS A 189 5.28 15.73 7.48
C LYS A 189 5.66 14.46 8.26
N ALA A 190 4.70 13.86 8.98
CA ALA A 190 4.93 12.61 9.68
C ALA A 190 5.30 11.47 8.72
N LEU A 191 4.56 11.33 7.62
CA LEU A 191 4.83 10.35 6.56
C LEU A 191 6.18 10.60 5.87
N LEU A 192 6.52 11.85 5.57
CA LEU A 192 7.83 12.20 5.00
C LEU A 192 8.97 11.79 5.94
N ARG A 193 8.82 12.02 7.25
CA ARG A 193 9.79 11.55 8.24
C ARG A 193 9.92 10.03 8.21
N ASN A 194 8.82 9.31 8.08
CA ASN A 194 8.81 7.85 8.02
C ASN A 194 9.44 7.30 6.74
N THR A 195 9.19 7.90 5.57
CA THR A 195 9.84 7.52 4.29
C THR A 195 11.34 7.78 4.29
N SER A 196 11.80 8.77 5.05
CA SER A 196 13.22 9.14 5.14
C SER A 196 14.00 8.25 6.11
N ARG A 197 13.30 7.54 7.00
CA ARG A 197 13.92 6.53 7.86
C ARG A 197 14.22 5.31 7.01
N LEU A 198 15.47 5.18 6.56
CA LEU A 198 15.97 3.88 6.10
C LEU A 198 15.72 2.87 7.23
N PRO A 199 15.42 1.59 6.90
CA PRO A 199 15.44 0.54 7.91
C PRO A 199 16.79 0.62 8.60
N SER A 200 16.77 1.03 9.87
CA SER A 200 17.97 1.16 10.68
C SER A 200 18.59 -0.23 10.70
N CYS A 201 19.67 -0.42 9.95
CA CYS A 201 20.40 -1.67 9.91
C CYS A 201 21.26 -1.76 11.19
N THR A 202 20.62 -1.61 12.36
CA THR A 202 21.24 -1.75 13.68
C THR A 202 21.84 -3.13 13.89
N LYS A 203 21.49 -4.11 13.05
CA LYS A 203 22.09 -5.45 13.04
C LYS A 203 23.27 -5.60 12.07
N ALA A 204 23.37 -4.82 10.99
CA ALA A 204 24.50 -4.96 10.06
C ALA A 204 25.75 -4.21 10.51
N VAL A 205 25.60 -3.09 11.21
CA VAL A 205 26.75 -2.30 11.71
C VAL A 205 27.64 -3.11 12.68
N PRO A 206 27.11 -3.80 13.72
CA PRO A 206 27.97 -4.63 14.57
C PRO A 206 28.50 -5.85 13.83
N THR A 207 27.75 -6.41 12.87
CA THR A 207 28.19 -7.58 12.10
C THR A 207 29.34 -7.24 11.16
N LEU A 208 29.27 -6.11 10.44
CA LEU A 208 30.36 -5.62 9.58
C LEU A 208 31.58 -5.18 10.40
N ALA A 209 31.37 -4.55 11.56
CA ALA A 209 32.46 -4.20 12.46
C ALA A 209 33.16 -5.45 13.02
N ALA A 210 32.41 -6.47 13.43
CA ALA A 210 32.98 -7.73 13.92
C ALA A 210 33.78 -8.48 12.83
N ILE A 211 33.27 -8.51 11.59
CA ILE A 211 34.00 -9.09 10.44
C ILE A 211 35.29 -8.30 10.15
N GLY A 212 35.24 -6.97 10.21
CA GLY A 212 36.41 -6.11 10.06
C GLY A 212 37.47 -6.35 11.16
N CYS A 213 37.05 -6.47 12.41
CA CYS A 213 37.95 -6.77 13.54
C CYS A 213 38.57 -8.17 13.43
N LEU A 214 37.82 -9.18 13.00
CA LEU A 214 38.35 -10.53 12.77
C LEU A 214 39.35 -10.55 11.61
N GLY A 215 39.06 -9.84 10.51
CA GLY A 215 39.99 -9.72 9.38
C GLY A 215 41.29 -9.00 9.76
N TYR A 216 41.21 -7.91 10.52
CA TYR A 216 42.38 -7.16 10.99
C TYR A 216 43.21 -7.95 12.03
N GLY A 217 42.54 -8.66 12.94
CA GLY A 217 43.20 -9.56 13.89
C GLY A 217 43.96 -10.69 13.19
N PHE A 218 43.39 -11.29 12.14
CA PHE A 218 44.05 -12.32 11.35
C PHE A 218 45.29 -11.78 10.61
N TYR A 219 45.20 -10.55 10.07
CA TYR A 219 46.32 -9.90 9.38
C TYR A 219 47.52 -9.63 10.31
N LEU A 220 47.28 -9.22 11.56
CA LEU A 220 48.35 -8.99 12.52
C LEU A 220 49.06 -10.28 12.97
N ILE A 221 48.36 -11.40 13.01
CA ILE A 221 48.91 -12.70 13.43
C ILE A 221 49.66 -13.39 12.28
N SER A 222 49.26 -13.14 11.02
CA SER A 222 49.90 -13.76 9.85
C SER A 222 50.04 -12.80 8.66
N PRO A 223 51.04 -11.89 8.67
CA PRO A 223 51.18 -10.85 7.65
C PRO A 223 51.52 -11.37 6.24
N SER A 224 51.99 -12.62 6.14
CA SER A 224 52.40 -13.24 4.87
C SER A 224 51.25 -13.93 4.11
N VAL A 225 50.05 -14.03 4.71
CA VAL A 225 48.88 -14.67 4.09
C VAL A 225 47.99 -13.59 3.49
N ASN A 226 47.92 -13.53 2.16
CA ASN A 226 47.04 -12.59 1.47
C ASN A 226 45.57 -12.98 1.71
N PRO A 227 44.75 -12.13 2.37
CA PRO A 227 43.37 -12.47 2.72
C PRO A 227 42.47 -12.75 1.50
N TRP A 228 42.87 -12.28 0.33
CA TRP A 228 42.12 -12.40 -0.93
C TRP A 228 42.51 -13.61 -1.79
N ASN A 229 43.54 -14.37 -1.41
CA ASN A 229 43.92 -15.62 -2.08
C ASN A 229 43.44 -16.83 -1.26
N TRP A 230 42.12 -16.99 -1.15
CA TRP A 230 41.49 -17.99 -0.29
C TRP A 230 41.29 -19.31 -1.05
N ASP A 231 42.17 -20.29 -0.85
CA ASP A 231 42.14 -21.60 -1.56
C ASP A 231 41.21 -22.66 -0.92
N GLY A 232 40.32 -22.27 0.00
CA GLY A 232 39.22 -23.11 0.52
C GLY A 232 39.62 -24.41 1.26
N LYS A 233 40.91 -24.74 1.37
CA LYS A 233 41.41 -26.03 1.88
C LYS A 233 41.57 -26.13 3.40
N LEU A 234 41.41 -25.04 4.15
CA LEU A 234 41.75 -25.00 5.58
C LEU A 234 40.64 -25.43 6.56
N LEU A 235 39.47 -25.88 6.09
CA LEU A 235 38.37 -26.31 6.98
C LEU A 235 37.99 -27.80 6.91
N PHE A 236 38.69 -28.63 6.12
CA PHE A 236 38.33 -30.06 6.00
C PHE A 236 39.49 -31.06 6.19
N SER A 237 40.67 -30.65 6.66
CA SER A 237 41.76 -31.61 6.93
C SER A 237 42.14 -31.66 8.42
N LYS A 238 41.32 -32.35 9.21
CA LYS A 238 41.73 -33.36 10.21
C LYS A 238 40.61 -33.65 11.20
N THR A 239 39.78 -34.63 10.87
CA THR A 239 39.29 -35.63 11.84
C THR A 239 39.12 -36.95 11.13
N HIS A 240 40.16 -37.78 11.17
CA HIS A 240 40.07 -39.24 11.19
C HIS A 240 41.31 -39.71 11.98
N SER A 241 41.11 -40.05 13.26
CA SER A 241 41.11 -41.44 13.83
C SER A 241 42.52 -41.85 14.29
N PHE A 242 42.81 -42.43 15.46
CA PHE A 242 42.16 -43.46 16.28
C PHE A 242 42.67 -43.38 17.75
N ILE A 243 41.98 -44.08 18.67
CA ILE A 243 42.39 -44.64 19.99
C ILE A 243 43.58 -43.95 20.69
#